data_AF-B6EP76-F1
#
_entry.id   AF-B6EP76-F1
#
_cell.length_a   1.000
_cell.length_b   1.000
_cell.length_c   1.000
_cell.angle_alpha   90.00
_cell.angle_beta   90.00
_cell.angle_gamma   90.00
#
_symmetry.space_group_name_H-M   'P 1'
#
loop_
_entity.id
_entity.type
_entity.pdbx_description
1 polymer ?
#
loop_
_entity_poly.entity_id
_entity_poly.type
_entity_poly.pdbx_seq_one_letter_code
_entity_poly.pdbx_strand_id
1 'polypeptide(L)'
;MITITKLTRTIQYWQSGDKVAENHVYQFAYLQLHNIAQKERKRNAKKYGPDNDMFADSVNNTTSLIHDAYIKLSNSKLTDIKTKRDFFLMITRVMRQILIDNARSLQAKKRQPLAPINRDIDKFEQLITMDKALDNFAIRYPRQSNVLKLKYLMGMKNTEICQLLECSSSLVEKDLKFSRCWLHSYIMK
;
A
#
# COMPACT_ATOMS: atom_id res chain seq x y z
N MET A 1 16.35 0.24 -16.65
CA MET A 1 15.18 0.29 -15.75
C MET A 1 14.09 -0.63 -16.30
N ILE A 2 13.53 -1.54 -15.49
CA ILE A 2 12.51 -2.50 -15.94
C ILE A 2 11.21 -1.74 -16.22
N THR A 3 10.71 -1.85 -17.45
CA THR A 3 9.37 -1.39 -17.80
C THR A 3 8.34 -2.41 -17.32
N ILE A 4 7.12 -1.95 -17.03
CA ILE A 4 5.99 -2.79 -16.57
C ILE A 4 5.79 -4.02 -17.50
N THR A 5 6.07 -3.88 -18.79
CA THR A 5 5.98 -4.95 -19.80
C THR A 5 7.02 -6.06 -19.61
N LYS A 6 8.22 -5.75 -19.10
CA LYS A 6 9.28 -6.74 -18.85
C LYS A 6 9.16 -7.42 -17.48
N LEU A 7 8.35 -6.86 -16.58
CA LEU A 7 8.20 -7.31 -15.20
C LEU A 7 7.71 -8.76 -15.09
N THR A 8 6.74 -9.18 -15.92
CA THR A 8 6.23 -10.57 -15.91
C THR A 8 7.35 -11.57 -16.21
N ARG A 9 8.21 -11.28 -17.19
CA ARG A 9 9.33 -12.15 -17.56
C ARG A 9 10.38 -12.20 -16.44
N THR A 10 10.67 -11.06 -15.81
CA THR A 10 11.58 -11.02 -14.65
C THR A 10 11.02 -11.81 -13.46
N ILE A 11 9.72 -11.75 -13.20
CA ILE A 11 9.07 -12.56 -12.15
C ILE A 11 9.22 -14.05 -12.43
N GLN A 12 9.05 -14.49 -13.68
CA GLN A 12 9.25 -15.89 -14.06
C GLN A 12 10.68 -16.36 -13.81
N TYR A 13 11.68 -15.55 -14.17
CA TYR A 13 13.09 -15.87 -13.86
C TYR A 13 13.35 -15.91 -12.35
N TRP A 14 12.76 -15.00 -11.58
CA TRP A 14 12.85 -15.02 -10.13
C TRP A 14 12.27 -16.30 -9.53
N GLN A 15 11.13 -16.78 -10.05
CA GLN A 15 10.53 -18.06 -9.62
C GLN A 15 11.43 -19.27 -9.92
N SER A 16 12.27 -19.21 -10.96
CA SER A 16 13.29 -20.24 -11.24
C SER A 16 14.54 -20.17 -10.36
N GLY A 17 14.58 -19.25 -9.38
CA GLY A 17 15.71 -19.07 -8.46
C GLY A 17 16.80 -18.12 -8.98
N ASP A 18 16.56 -17.38 -10.06
CA ASP A 18 17.51 -16.42 -10.60
C ASP A 18 17.66 -15.21 -9.64
N LYS A 19 18.83 -15.11 -9.01
CA LYS A 19 19.19 -14.02 -8.07
C LYS A 19 19.30 -12.65 -8.73
N VAL A 20 19.63 -12.58 -10.01
CA VAL A 20 19.67 -11.32 -10.76
C VAL A 20 18.25 -10.85 -11.04
N ALA A 21 17.35 -11.76 -11.43
CA ALA A 21 15.93 -11.45 -11.61
C ALA A 21 15.25 -11.04 -10.30
N GLU A 22 15.59 -11.72 -9.20
CA GLU A 22 15.19 -11.35 -7.83
C GLU A 22 15.56 -9.90 -7.51
N ASN A 23 16.84 -9.53 -7.65
CA ASN A 23 17.33 -8.17 -7.41
C ASN A 23 16.62 -7.13 -8.29
N HIS A 24 16.38 -7.47 -9.55
CA HIS A 24 15.66 -6.64 -10.50
C HIS A 24 14.19 -6.38 -10.10
N VAL A 25 13.46 -7.42 -9.68
CA VAL A 25 12.10 -7.29 -9.15
C VAL A 25 12.10 -6.44 -7.88
N TYR A 26 13.10 -6.62 -7.01
CA TYR A 26 13.24 -5.80 -5.81
C TYR A 26 13.54 -4.35 -6.10
N GLN A 27 14.49 -4.04 -6.98
CA GLN A 27 14.77 -2.65 -7.37
C GLN A 27 13.54 -1.98 -7.97
N PHE A 28 12.75 -2.72 -8.76
CA PHE A 28 11.49 -2.21 -9.26
C PHE A 28 10.49 -1.94 -8.13
N ALA A 29 10.30 -2.87 -7.20
CA ALA A 29 9.45 -2.66 -6.02
C ALA A 29 9.93 -1.44 -5.21
N TYR A 30 11.24 -1.36 -4.93
CA TYR A 30 11.89 -0.28 -4.20
C TYR A 30 11.53 1.08 -4.79
N LEU A 31 11.72 1.25 -6.11
CA LEU A 31 11.44 2.51 -6.79
C LEU A 31 9.94 2.85 -6.77
N GLN A 32 9.07 1.86 -6.93
CA GLN A 32 7.62 2.08 -6.86
C GLN A 32 7.20 2.55 -5.46
N LEU A 33 7.65 1.85 -4.42
CA LEU A 33 7.35 2.19 -3.04
C LEU A 33 7.90 3.56 -2.64
N HIS A 34 9.13 3.87 -3.05
CA HIS A 34 9.73 5.17 -2.80
C HIS A 34 8.94 6.30 -3.46
N ASN A 35 8.51 6.11 -4.71
CA ASN A 35 7.70 7.08 -5.43
C ASN A 35 6.32 7.31 -4.78
N ILE A 36 5.68 6.23 -4.30
CA ILE A 36 4.40 6.33 -3.58
C ILE A 36 4.59 7.12 -2.29
N ALA A 37 5.59 6.77 -1.48
CA ALA A 37 5.89 7.45 -0.23
C ALA A 37 6.18 8.95 -0.43
N GLN A 38 6.95 9.31 -1.48
CA GLN A 38 7.18 10.71 -1.82
C GLN A 38 5.91 11.45 -2.25
N LYS A 39 5.05 10.82 -3.07
CA LYS A 39 3.79 11.42 -3.52
C LYS A 39 2.84 11.67 -2.35
N GLU A 40 2.70 10.71 -1.46
CA GLU A 40 1.84 10.85 -0.28
C GLU A 40 2.38 11.91 0.70
N ARG A 41 3.71 12.01 0.90
CA ARG A 41 4.32 13.14 1.64
C ARG A 41 3.95 14.49 1.04
N LYS A 42 4.15 14.66 -0.28
CA LYS A 42 3.81 15.92 -0.98
C LYS A 42 2.32 16.25 -0.86
N ARG A 43 1.45 15.25 -0.97
CA ARG A 43 0.00 15.40 -0.84
C ARG A 43 -0.43 15.80 0.57
N ASN A 44 0.16 15.20 1.60
CA ASN A 44 -0.14 15.53 2.99
C ASN A 44 0.40 16.91 3.38
N ALA A 45 1.63 17.25 2.98
CA ALA A 45 2.20 18.59 3.20
C ALA A 45 1.30 19.69 2.62
N LYS A 46 0.71 19.47 1.43
CA LYS A 46 -0.24 20.40 0.82
C LYS A 46 -1.57 20.50 1.56
N LYS A 47 -2.03 19.42 2.21
CA LYS A 47 -3.34 19.35 2.87
C LYS A 47 -3.31 19.79 4.34
N TYR A 48 -2.19 19.59 5.02
CA TYR A 48 -2.08 19.75 6.48
C TYR A 48 -0.88 20.60 6.92
N GLY A 49 -0.14 21.21 5.99
CA GLY A 49 1.04 22.02 6.26
C GLY A 49 2.34 21.21 6.36
N PRO A 50 3.51 21.86 6.23
CA PRO A 50 4.82 21.20 6.25
C PRO A 50 5.21 20.67 7.64
N ASP A 51 4.70 21.25 8.73
CA ASP A 51 5.05 20.92 10.13
C ASP A 51 4.18 19.81 10.76
N ASN A 52 3.45 19.03 9.96
CA ASN A 52 2.67 17.91 10.51
C ASN A 52 3.57 16.68 10.76
N ASP A 53 4.13 16.61 11.96
CA ASP A 53 5.03 15.53 12.44
C ASP A 53 4.43 14.11 12.36
N MET A 54 3.11 13.98 12.29
CA MET A 54 2.43 12.68 12.30
C MET A 54 2.74 11.82 11.06
N PHE A 55 3.07 12.45 9.93
CA PHE A 55 3.51 11.76 8.70
C PHE A 55 4.99 11.96 8.36
N ALA A 56 5.68 12.88 9.03
CA ALA A 56 7.13 12.94 8.98
C ALA A 56 7.67 11.60 9.50
N ASP A 57 7.29 11.21 10.73
CA ASP A 57 7.80 9.98 11.35
C ASP A 57 7.28 8.68 10.73
N SER A 58 6.03 8.62 10.25
CA SER A 58 5.46 7.39 9.69
C SER A 58 6.00 7.01 8.31
N VAL A 59 6.86 7.85 7.73
CA VAL A 59 7.59 7.61 6.48
C VAL A 59 9.11 7.74 6.69
N ASN A 60 9.59 8.08 7.90
CA ASN A 60 10.97 8.52 8.18
C ASN A 60 12.07 7.45 8.19
N ASN A 61 11.77 6.26 7.72
CA ASN A 61 12.74 5.71 6.80
C ASN A 61 12.01 4.93 5.72
N THR A 62 11.68 5.62 4.63
CA THR A 62 11.20 4.99 3.39
C THR A 62 12.13 3.82 3.03
N THR A 63 13.43 3.98 3.31
CA THR A 63 14.44 2.93 3.23
C THR A 63 14.20 1.76 4.19
N SER A 64 13.87 2.00 5.48
CA SER A 64 13.53 0.91 6.42
C SER A 64 12.23 0.22 6.05
N LEU A 65 11.21 0.96 5.62
CA LEU A 65 9.95 0.37 5.17
C LEU A 65 10.12 -0.47 3.91
N ILE A 66 10.98 -0.01 3.01
CA ILE A 66 11.33 -0.79 1.83
C ILE A 66 12.22 -1.98 2.21
N HIS A 67 13.08 -1.86 3.23
CA HIS A 67 13.86 -2.98 3.74
C HIS A 67 12.98 -4.03 4.43
N ASP A 68 11.98 -3.61 5.19
CA ASP A 68 10.97 -4.49 5.77
C ASP A 68 10.11 -5.12 4.68
N ALA A 69 9.77 -4.35 3.64
CA ALA A 69 9.15 -4.88 2.43
C ALA A 69 10.06 -5.93 1.78
N TYR A 70 11.37 -5.68 1.68
CA TYR A 70 12.34 -6.62 1.13
C TYR A 70 12.34 -7.94 1.93
N ILE A 71 12.44 -7.89 3.25
CA ILE A 71 12.40 -9.09 4.11
C ILE A 71 11.07 -9.82 3.97
N LYS A 72 9.94 -9.10 3.97
CA LYS A 72 8.60 -9.69 3.81
C LYS A 72 8.42 -10.33 2.44
N LEU A 73 8.99 -9.73 1.38
CA LEU A 73 8.93 -10.23 0.02
C LEU A 73 9.86 -11.42 -0.21
N SER A 74 11.08 -11.40 0.31
CA SER A 74 12.04 -12.52 0.21
C SER A 74 11.57 -13.76 0.99
N ASN A 75 10.86 -13.56 2.10
CA ASN A 75 10.25 -14.63 2.87
C ASN A 75 8.87 -15.08 2.33
N SER A 76 8.30 -14.36 1.36
CA SER A 76 7.02 -14.76 0.76
C SER A 76 7.22 -15.97 -0.15
N LYS A 77 6.28 -16.92 -0.11
CA LYS A 77 6.33 -18.09 -1.01
C LYS A 77 6.16 -17.60 -2.46
N LEU A 78 7.25 -17.68 -3.22
CA LEU A 78 7.34 -17.29 -4.63
C LEU A 78 6.30 -17.96 -5.54
N THR A 79 5.71 -19.08 -5.09
CA THR A 79 4.72 -19.88 -5.82
C THR A 79 3.46 -19.11 -6.17
N ASP A 80 3.12 -18.05 -5.44
CA ASP A 80 1.87 -17.31 -5.60
C ASP A 80 1.98 -16.09 -6.54
N ILE A 81 3.19 -15.72 -6.97
CA ILE A 81 3.43 -14.51 -7.77
C ILE A 81 3.75 -14.90 -9.22
N LYS A 82 2.73 -15.11 -10.04
CA LYS A 82 2.92 -15.56 -11.44
C LYS A 82 2.82 -14.44 -12.46
N THR A 83 2.09 -13.38 -12.11
CA THR A 83 1.80 -12.29 -13.02
C THR A 83 2.17 -10.93 -12.42
N LYS A 84 2.29 -9.91 -13.27
CA LYS A 84 2.38 -8.51 -12.84
C LYS A 84 1.24 -8.14 -11.88
N ARG A 85 0.03 -8.66 -12.11
CA ARG A 85 -1.14 -8.43 -11.25
C ARG A 85 -0.89 -8.96 -9.86
N ASP A 86 -0.44 -10.20 -9.73
CA ASP A 86 -0.15 -10.82 -8.43
C ASP A 86 0.92 -10.04 -7.68
N PHE A 87 1.95 -9.59 -8.41
CA PHE A 87 3.01 -8.78 -7.85
C PHE A 87 2.51 -7.43 -7.29
N PHE A 88 1.74 -6.67 -8.07
CA PHE A 88 1.20 -5.39 -7.60
C PHE A 88 0.20 -5.59 -6.44
N LEU A 89 -0.61 -6.64 -6.46
CA LEU A 89 -1.52 -6.97 -5.35
C LEU A 89 -0.74 -7.36 -4.09
N MET A 90 0.34 -8.12 -4.21
CA MET A 90 1.24 -8.40 -3.09
C MET A 90 1.86 -7.11 -2.54
N ILE A 91 2.38 -6.21 -3.39
CA ILE A 91 2.93 -4.93 -2.93
C ILE A 91 1.88 -4.15 -2.14
N THR A 92 0.62 -4.13 -2.58
CA THR A 92 -0.45 -3.44 -1.84
C THR A 92 -0.64 -3.99 -0.42
N ARG A 93 -0.47 -5.31 -0.24
CA ARG A 93 -0.57 -5.96 1.08
C ARG A 93 0.61 -5.57 1.97
N VAL A 94 1.83 -5.63 1.42
CA VAL A 94 3.05 -5.24 2.12
C VAL A 94 2.98 -3.78 2.57
N MET A 95 2.56 -2.88 1.68
CA MET A 95 2.38 -1.46 2.00
C MET A 95 1.36 -1.21 3.10
N ARG A 96 0.20 -1.88 3.02
CA ARG A 96 -0.82 -1.78 4.06
C ARG A 96 -0.27 -2.24 5.41
N GLN A 97 0.40 -3.39 5.46
CA GLN A 97 0.97 -3.92 6.70
C GLN A 97 1.97 -2.95 7.32
N ILE A 98 2.88 -2.41 6.50
CA ILE A 98 3.84 -1.38 6.91
C ILE A 98 3.15 -0.16 7.55
N LEU A 99 2.11 0.37 6.90
CA LEU A 99 1.39 1.55 7.41
C LEU A 99 0.75 1.28 8.78
N ILE A 100 0.22 0.07 8.97
CA ILE A 100 -0.39 -0.34 10.22
C ILE A 100 0.64 -0.61 11.31
N ASP A 101 1.74 -1.29 10.99
CA ASP A 101 2.84 -1.55 11.93
C ASP A 101 3.42 -0.22 12.46
N ASN A 102 3.59 0.77 11.58
CA ASN A 102 4.01 2.12 11.96
C ASN A 102 2.99 2.83 12.85
N ALA A 103 1.71 2.79 12.49
CA ALA A 103 0.64 3.40 13.29
C ALA A 103 0.61 2.80 14.71
N ARG A 104 0.78 1.48 14.84
CA ARG A 104 0.85 0.78 16.13
C ARG A 104 2.09 1.18 16.94
N SER A 105 3.26 1.26 16.30
CA SER A 105 4.52 1.66 16.96
C SER A 105 4.45 3.08 17.52
N LEU A 106 3.90 4.01 16.74
CA LEU A 106 3.70 5.40 17.19
C LEU A 106 2.68 5.50 18.34
N GLN A 107 1.59 4.72 18.29
CA GLN A 107 0.62 4.64 19.38
C GLN A 107 1.27 4.11 20.67
N ALA A 108 2.13 3.09 20.58
CA ALA A 108 2.83 2.52 21.74
C ALA A 108 3.78 3.54 22.39
N LYS A 109 4.54 4.31 21.59
CA LYS A 109 5.43 5.37 22.11
C LYS A 109 4.67 6.48 22.84
N LYS A 110 3.47 6.85 22.36
CA LYS A 110 2.64 7.90 22.99
C LYS A 110 1.95 7.47 24.30
N ARG A 111 1.93 6.18 24.63
CA ARG A 111 1.45 5.70 25.94
C ARG A 111 2.48 5.86 27.06
N GLN A 112 3.68 6.39 26.76
CA GLN A 112 4.66 6.79 27.77
C GLN A 112 4.37 8.25 28.21
N PRO A 113 4.36 8.55 29.52
CA PRO A 113 3.76 9.78 30.05
C PRO A 113 4.72 10.97 29.91
N LEU A 114 4.86 11.57 28.73
CA LEU A 114 5.73 12.74 28.53
C LEU A 114 5.22 13.85 27.58
N ALA A 115 3.99 13.82 27.06
CA ALA A 115 3.50 14.93 26.22
C ALA A 115 1.97 15.07 26.24
N PRO A 116 1.41 16.30 26.07
CA PRO A 116 -0.02 16.54 26.19
C PRO A 116 -0.81 15.76 25.13
N ILE A 117 -1.57 14.80 25.65
CA ILE A 117 -2.49 13.92 24.94
C ILE A 117 -3.75 14.73 24.59
N ASN A 118 -4.18 14.75 23.32
CA ASN A 118 -5.62 14.76 22.95
C ASN A 118 -5.97 14.88 21.45
N ARG A 119 -5.04 15.07 20.49
CA ARG A 119 -5.42 15.20 19.05
C ARG A 119 -4.97 14.10 18.10
N ASP A 120 -3.95 13.33 18.44
CA ASP A 120 -3.42 12.30 17.54
C ASP A 120 -3.91 10.88 17.86
N ILE A 121 -4.40 10.64 19.08
CA ILE A 121 -4.93 9.31 19.48
C ILE A 121 -6.13 8.94 18.60
N ASP A 122 -7.07 9.88 18.40
CA ASP A 122 -8.23 9.68 17.53
C ASP A 122 -7.86 9.30 16.09
N LYS A 123 -6.77 9.87 15.55
CA LYS A 123 -6.35 9.58 14.17
C LYS A 123 -5.74 8.18 14.02
N PHE A 124 -5.01 7.70 15.03
CA PHE A 124 -4.47 6.34 15.02
C PHE A 124 -5.57 5.30 15.18
N GLU A 125 -6.52 5.54 16.08
CA GLU A 125 -7.68 4.67 16.23
C GLU A 125 -8.55 4.65 14.97
N GLN A 126 -8.70 5.79 14.29
CA GLN A 126 -9.34 5.85 12.97
C GLN A 126 -8.58 5.03 11.91
N LEU A 127 -7.24 5.07 11.87
CA LEU A 127 -6.44 4.25 10.95
C LEU A 127 -6.61 2.75 11.21
N ILE A 128 -6.58 2.33 12.48
CA ILE A 128 -6.79 0.92 12.87
C ILE A 128 -8.22 0.47 12.58
N THR A 129 -9.20 1.35 12.80
CA THR A 129 -10.61 1.07 12.50
C THR A 129 -10.85 0.97 10.99
N MET A 130 -10.25 1.89 10.22
CA MET A 130 -10.22 1.83 8.76
C MET A 130 -9.58 0.54 8.27
N ASP A 131 -8.51 0.08 8.91
CA ASP A 131 -7.85 -1.17 8.58
C ASP A 131 -8.81 -2.36 8.72
N LYS A 132 -9.48 -2.48 9.87
CA LYS A 132 -10.51 -3.51 10.07
C LYS A 132 -11.64 -3.42 9.05
N ALA A 133 -12.06 -2.21 8.68
CA ALA A 133 -13.06 -2.02 7.63
C ALA A 133 -12.55 -2.53 6.27
N LEU A 134 -11.28 -2.28 5.93
CA LEU A 134 -10.65 -2.76 4.70
C LEU A 134 -10.49 -4.28 4.66
N ASP A 135 -10.29 -4.96 5.80
CA ASP A 135 -10.30 -6.43 5.86
C ASP A 135 -11.68 -7.01 5.56
N ASN A 136 -12.71 -6.51 6.23
CA ASN A 136 -14.09 -6.93 5.97
C ASN A 136 -14.50 -6.64 4.52
N PHE A 137 -14.07 -5.49 4.00
CA PHE A 137 -14.29 -5.14 2.60
C PHE A 137 -13.59 -6.10 1.64
N ALA A 138 -12.35 -6.50 1.94
CA ALA A 138 -11.58 -7.42 1.10
C ALA A 138 -12.19 -8.82 1.04
N ILE A 139 -12.77 -9.30 2.15
CA ILE A 139 -13.44 -10.60 2.21
C ILE A 139 -14.72 -10.58 1.35
N ARG A 140 -15.56 -9.55 1.52
CA ARG A 140 -16.87 -9.49 0.87
C ARG A 140 -16.81 -9.01 -0.59
N TYR A 141 -15.84 -8.15 -0.91
CA TYR A 141 -15.72 -7.47 -2.19
C TYR A 141 -14.25 -7.46 -2.67
N PRO A 142 -13.64 -8.63 -2.92
CA PRO A 142 -12.21 -8.76 -3.20
C PRO A 142 -11.77 -7.96 -4.44
N ARG A 143 -12.60 -7.93 -5.48
CA ARG A 143 -12.34 -7.18 -6.70
C ARG A 143 -12.28 -5.67 -6.43
N GLN A 144 -13.29 -5.13 -5.77
CA GLN A 144 -13.38 -3.71 -5.45
C GLN A 144 -12.27 -3.30 -4.49
N SER A 145 -11.95 -4.15 -3.51
CA SER A 145 -10.81 -3.98 -2.61
C SER A 145 -9.48 -3.88 -3.37
N ASN A 146 -9.26 -4.74 -4.37
CA ASN A 146 -8.07 -4.67 -5.21
C ASN A 146 -7.99 -3.36 -6.01
N VAL A 147 -9.09 -2.94 -6.64
CA VAL A 147 -9.17 -1.67 -7.38
C VAL A 147 -8.88 -0.49 -6.46
N LEU A 148 -9.48 -0.47 -5.27
CA LEU A 148 -9.27 0.56 -4.26
C LEU A 148 -7.80 0.63 -3.83
N LYS A 149 -7.19 -0.52 -3.50
CA LYS A 149 -5.79 -0.61 -3.08
C LYS A 149 -4.84 -0.13 -4.19
N LEU A 150 -5.04 -0.57 -5.42
CA LEU A 150 -4.24 -0.11 -6.56
C LEU A 150 -4.38 1.40 -6.79
N LYS A 151 -5.59 1.94 -6.61
CA LYS A 151 -5.85 3.38 -6.77
C LYS A 151 -5.18 4.22 -5.70
N TYR A 152 -5.35 3.85 -4.43
CA TYR A 152 -4.98 4.71 -3.29
C TYR A 152 -3.68 4.33 -2.62
N LEU A 153 -3.36 3.03 -2.52
CA LEU A 153 -2.08 2.60 -1.95
C LEU A 153 -0.96 2.63 -2.98
N MET A 154 -1.26 2.31 -4.26
CA MET A 154 -0.25 2.33 -5.32
C MET A 154 -0.26 3.61 -6.16
N GLY A 155 -1.25 4.49 -5.97
CA GLY A 155 -1.37 5.74 -6.73
C GLY A 155 -1.59 5.54 -8.24
N MET A 156 -2.09 4.38 -8.66
CA MET A 156 -2.27 4.06 -10.08
C MET A 156 -3.40 4.88 -10.72
N LYS A 157 -3.21 5.26 -11.98
CA LYS A 157 -4.25 5.83 -12.83
C LYS A 157 -5.29 4.77 -13.17
N ASN A 158 -6.53 5.19 -13.45
CA ASN A 158 -7.59 4.25 -13.81
C ASN A 158 -7.21 3.43 -15.05
N THR A 159 -6.56 4.05 -16.04
CA THR A 159 -6.05 3.37 -17.24
C THR A 159 -5.04 2.28 -16.92
N GLU A 160 -4.13 2.51 -15.98
CA GLU A 160 -3.14 1.52 -15.54
C GLU A 160 -3.82 0.37 -14.80
N ILE A 161 -4.86 0.67 -13.99
CA ILE A 161 -5.66 -0.35 -13.31
C ILE A 161 -6.42 -1.21 -14.32
N CYS A 162 -7.03 -0.60 -15.35
CA CYS A 162 -7.71 -1.31 -16.44
C CYS A 162 -6.77 -2.30 -17.12
N GLN A 163 -5.55 -1.86 -17.46
CA GLN A 163 -4.53 -2.69 -18.10
C GLN A 163 -3.97 -3.77 -17.18
N LEU A 164 -3.94 -3.54 -15.87
CA LEU A 164 -3.42 -4.49 -14.89
C LEU A 164 -4.45 -5.57 -14.54
N LEU A 165 -5.72 -5.19 -14.43
CA LEU A 165 -6.82 -6.07 -14.05
C LEU A 165 -7.61 -6.63 -15.24
N GLU A 166 -7.24 -6.24 -16.47
CA GLU A 166 -7.87 -6.66 -17.72
C GLU A 166 -9.39 -6.39 -17.70
N CYS A 167 -9.75 -5.14 -17.43
CA CYS A 167 -11.15 -4.71 -17.34
C CYS A 167 -11.39 -3.30 -17.90
N SER A 168 -12.65 -2.94 -18.12
CA SER A 168 -13.04 -1.65 -18.71
C SER A 168 -12.95 -0.49 -17.70
N SER A 169 -12.72 0.73 -18.21
CA SER A 169 -12.69 1.95 -17.37
C SER A 169 -13.99 2.16 -16.60
N SER A 170 -15.14 1.93 -17.25
CA SER A 170 -16.45 2.03 -16.61
C SER A 170 -16.57 1.11 -15.40
N LEU A 171 -16.00 -0.09 -15.49
CA LEU A 171 -16.05 -1.05 -14.39
C LEU A 171 -15.12 -0.65 -13.24
N VAL A 172 -13.92 -0.15 -13.53
CA VAL A 172 -13.00 0.42 -12.53
C VAL A 172 -13.66 1.60 -11.79
N GLU A 173 -14.35 2.48 -12.51
CA GLU A 173 -15.05 3.62 -11.91
C GLU A 173 -16.21 3.19 -11.00
N LYS A 174 -17.00 2.20 -11.44
CA LYS A 174 -18.07 1.60 -10.63
C LYS A 174 -17.51 0.96 -9.36
N ASP A 175 -16.42 0.19 -9.48
CA ASP A 175 -15.76 -0.45 -8.35
C ASP A 175 -15.25 0.60 -7.34
N LEU A 176 -14.65 1.69 -7.81
CA LEU A 176 -14.20 2.80 -6.95
C LEU A 176 -15.35 3.53 -6.27
N LYS A 177 -16.43 3.82 -7.00
CA LYS A 177 -17.62 4.47 -6.46
C LYS A 177 -18.24 3.61 -5.36
N PHE A 178 -18.44 2.32 -5.64
CA PHE A 178 -18.96 1.37 -4.68
C PHE A 178 -18.08 1.28 -3.44
N SER A 179 -16.76 1.15 -3.61
CA SER A 179 -15.82 1.07 -2.49
C SER A 179 -15.91 2.26 -1.54
N ARG A 180 -16.00 3.48 -2.10
CA ARG A 180 -16.16 4.72 -1.30
C ARG A 180 -17.47 4.72 -0.52
N CYS A 181 -18.59 4.40 -1.19
CA CYS A 181 -19.90 4.35 -0.55
C CYS A 181 -19.94 3.31 0.58
N TRP A 182 -19.40 2.12 0.33
CA TRP A 182 -19.36 1.05 1.31
C TRP A 182 -18.52 1.43 2.54
N LEU A 183 -17.30 1.94 2.34
CA LEU A 183 -16.42 2.34 3.44
C LEU A 183 -17.02 3.48 4.26
N HIS A 184 -17.62 4.46 3.60
CA HIS A 184 -18.32 5.54 4.30
C HIS A 184 -19.46 5.01 5.18
N SER A 185 -20.28 4.10 4.66
CA SER A 185 -21.36 3.48 5.42
C SER A 185 -20.87 2.59 6.58
N TYR A 186 -19.68 1.99 6.45
CA TYR A 186 -19.11 1.13 7.47
C TYR A 186 -18.50 1.92 8.63
N ILE A 187 -17.90 3.08 8.35
CA ILE A 187 -17.23 3.93 9.35
C ILE A 187 -18.21 4.84 10.09
N MET A 188 -19.32 5.23 9.44
CA MET A 188 -20.37 6.05 10.06
C MET A 188 -21.38 5.25 10.88
N LYS A 189 -21.13 3.95 11.08
CA LYS A 189 -21.89 3.08 11.98
C LYS A 189 -21.21 3.02 13.34
#